data_AF-A0A532DRD2-F1
#
_entry.id   AF-A0A532DRD2-F1
#
_cell.length_a   1.000
_cell.length_b   1.000
_cell.length_c   1.000
_cell.angle_alpha   90.00
_cell.angle_beta   90.00
_cell.angle_gamma   90.00
#
_symmetry.space_group_name_H-M   'P 1'
#
loop_
_entity.id
_entity.type
_entity.pdbx_description
1 polymer ?
#
loop_
_entity_poly.entity_id
_entity_poly.type
_entity_poly.pdbx_seq_one_letter_code
_entity_poly.pdbx_strand_id
1 'polypeptide(L)'
;MSRPHPYVMFFGDAVDADSQIAFLRESMDSLERLLFEAARRLPGDHPPLNDAVAALAADRETLYGEILPEVVHESHAISCMVFLERVCRDFVKELAFALPSKLTLNDLSGTVLERFRTYCEKLAALEFNLSPDEWQTVQGLLAIRNALVHTSGLIENSRDKRTIEVFIQRHRTPEVVDGRLRLSRATSELYIDTLARFTEAIFNAALDRFPREA
;
A
#
# COMPACT_ATOMS: atom_id res chain seq x y z
N MET A 1 -17.71 -31.97 4.91
CA MET A 1 -17.21 -30.93 5.86
C MET A 1 -18.29 -29.87 5.99
N SER A 2 -18.68 -29.53 7.21
CA SER A 2 -19.60 -28.39 7.44
C SER A 2 -18.92 -27.10 7.02
N ARG A 3 -19.68 -26.13 6.49
CA ARG A 3 -19.14 -24.82 6.11
C ARG A 3 -18.77 -24.04 7.39
N PRO A 4 -17.60 -23.39 7.46
CA PRO A 4 -17.26 -22.54 8.58
C PRO A 4 -18.22 -21.34 8.67
N HIS A 5 -18.50 -20.89 9.89
CA HIS A 5 -19.36 -19.74 10.14
C HIS A 5 -18.69 -18.45 9.62
N PRO A 6 -19.42 -17.53 8.95
CA PRO A 6 -18.86 -16.28 8.41
C PRO A 6 -18.02 -15.48 9.41
N TYR A 7 -18.48 -15.35 10.65
CA TYR A 7 -17.68 -14.73 11.73
C TYR A 7 -16.26 -15.30 11.83
N VAL A 8 -16.12 -16.63 11.82
CA VAL A 8 -14.81 -17.29 12.00
C VAL A 8 -13.90 -17.02 10.81
N MET A 9 -14.47 -16.98 9.59
CA MET A 9 -13.73 -16.65 8.37
C MET A 9 -13.24 -15.20 8.41
N PHE A 10 -14.14 -14.22 8.57
CA PHE A 10 -13.76 -12.80 8.58
C PHE A 10 -12.84 -12.45 9.75
N PHE A 11 -13.02 -13.06 10.91
CA PHE A 11 -12.12 -12.86 12.05
C PHE A 11 -10.72 -13.42 11.77
N GLY A 12 -10.63 -14.62 11.17
CA GLY A 12 -9.36 -15.20 10.75
C GLY A 12 -8.65 -14.32 9.73
N ASP A 13 -9.38 -13.89 8.70
CA ASP A 13 -8.85 -13.01 7.65
C ASP A 13 -8.40 -11.65 8.19
N ALA A 14 -9.10 -11.10 9.20
CA ALA A 14 -8.70 -9.87 9.88
C ALA A 14 -7.36 -10.03 10.60
N VAL A 15 -7.20 -11.11 11.37
CA VAL A 15 -5.94 -11.43 12.06
C VAL A 15 -4.79 -11.65 11.07
N ASP A 16 -5.06 -12.33 9.96
CA ASP A 16 -4.07 -12.56 8.91
C ASP A 16 -3.68 -11.26 8.20
N ALA A 17 -4.65 -10.37 7.94
CA ALA A 17 -4.40 -9.05 7.35
C ALA A 17 -3.54 -8.18 8.30
N ASP A 18 -3.87 -8.14 9.59
CA ASP A 18 -3.10 -7.40 10.59
C ASP A 18 -1.66 -7.91 10.69
N SER A 19 -1.48 -9.24 10.68
CA SER A 19 -0.16 -9.87 10.70
C SER A 19 0.68 -9.51 9.47
N GLN A 20 0.04 -9.45 8.29
CA GLN A 20 0.72 -9.06 7.05
C GLN A 20 1.07 -7.56 7.00
N ILE A 21 0.21 -6.70 7.56
CA ILE A 21 0.50 -5.27 7.72
C ILE A 21 1.66 -5.06 8.68
N ALA A 22 1.69 -5.78 9.81
CA ALA A 22 2.82 -5.77 10.74
C ALA A 22 4.12 -6.18 10.04
N PHE A 23 4.08 -7.26 9.25
CA PHE A 23 5.22 -7.70 8.45
C PHE A 23 5.67 -6.64 7.43
N LEU A 24 4.74 -5.99 6.71
CA LEU A 24 5.09 -4.93 5.77
C LEU A 24 5.81 -3.78 6.48
N ARG A 25 5.34 -3.37 7.65
CA ARG A 25 5.99 -2.34 8.48
C ARG A 25 7.39 -2.75 8.91
N GLU A 26 7.53 -3.94 9.50
CA GLU A 26 8.81 -4.47 9.96
C GLU A 26 9.83 -4.62 8.81
N SER A 27 9.35 -5.03 7.62
CA SER A 27 10.20 -5.16 6.44
C SER A 27 10.72 -3.81 5.96
N MET A 28 9.90 -2.76 6.01
CA MET A 28 10.32 -1.40 5.67
C MET A 28 11.38 -0.88 6.64
N ASP A 29 11.12 -0.98 7.95
CA ASP A 29 12.06 -0.55 8.98
C ASP A 29 13.40 -1.32 8.89
N SER A 30 13.34 -2.60 8.54
CA SER A 30 14.53 -3.43 8.35
C SER A 30 15.33 -3.00 7.11
N LEU A 31 14.67 -2.71 5.99
CA LEU A 31 15.32 -2.24 4.76
C LEU A 31 15.95 -0.86 4.95
N GLU A 32 15.27 0.07 5.61
CA GLU A 32 15.84 1.39 5.93
C GLU A 32 17.07 1.27 6.81
N ARG A 33 17.02 0.40 7.83
CA ARG A 33 18.18 0.14 8.68
C ARG A 33 19.37 -0.40 7.89
N LEU A 34 19.13 -1.35 6.99
CA LEU A 34 20.18 -1.91 6.13
C LEU A 34 20.77 -0.85 5.19
N LEU A 35 19.94 0.01 4.60
CA LEU A 35 20.40 1.11 3.76
C LEU A 35 21.25 2.10 4.56
N PHE A 36 20.79 2.50 5.75
CA PHE A 36 21.52 3.39 6.65
C PHE A 36 22.86 2.79 7.08
N GLU A 37 22.90 1.52 7.46
CA GLU A 37 24.15 0.82 7.79
C GLU A 37 25.08 0.72 6.59
N ALA A 38 24.56 0.43 5.39
CA ALA A 38 25.35 0.35 4.16
C ALA A 38 25.96 1.71 3.80
N ALA A 39 25.19 2.79 3.90
CA ALA A 39 25.68 4.16 3.69
C ALA A 39 26.76 4.54 4.71
N ARG A 40 26.65 4.08 5.97
CA ARG A 40 27.67 4.34 7.01
C ARG A 40 28.94 3.51 6.88
N ARG A 41 28.90 2.38 6.16
CA ARG A 41 30.08 1.54 5.89
C ARG A 41 30.95 2.09 4.74
N LEU A 42 30.62 3.26 4.20
CA LEU A 42 31.49 4.00 3.28
C LEU A 42 32.79 4.38 4.01
N PRO A 43 33.94 4.37 3.31
CA PRO A 43 35.22 4.10 3.94
C PRO A 43 35.68 5.22 4.88
N GLY A 44 35.70 4.93 6.18
CA GLY A 44 36.63 5.55 7.12
C GLY A 44 37.99 4.86 7.05
N ASP A 45 39.05 5.65 6.91
CA ASP A 45 40.48 5.27 6.97
C ASP A 45 40.99 4.24 5.94
N HIS A 46 40.66 4.42 4.66
CA HIS A 46 41.51 3.85 3.60
C HIS A 46 42.62 4.85 3.22
N PRO A 47 43.88 4.38 3.04
CA PRO A 47 44.98 5.23 2.58
C PRO A 47 44.59 5.94 1.28
N PRO A 48 45.18 7.11 0.96
CA PRO A 48 44.75 7.95 -0.16
C PRO A 48 44.56 7.11 -1.41
N LEU A 49 43.29 7.01 -1.80
CA LEU A 49 42.84 6.22 -2.94
C LEU A 49 43.37 6.89 -4.21
N ASN A 50 43.80 6.10 -5.20
CA ASN A 50 43.98 6.64 -6.54
C ASN A 50 42.62 7.07 -7.11
N ASP A 51 42.62 7.94 -8.13
CA ASP A 51 41.41 8.55 -8.68
C ASP A 51 40.32 7.54 -9.07
N ALA A 52 40.70 6.34 -9.52
CA ALA A 52 39.77 5.27 -9.88
C ALA A 52 38.99 4.72 -8.68
N VAL A 53 39.64 4.54 -7.52
CA VAL A 53 38.97 4.02 -6.32
C VAL A 53 38.16 5.13 -5.63
N ALA A 54 38.59 6.40 -5.74
CA ALA A 54 37.79 7.55 -5.31
C ALA A 54 36.48 7.68 -6.12
N ALA A 55 36.53 7.49 -7.44
CA ALA A 55 35.34 7.48 -8.29
C ALA A 55 34.36 6.36 -7.94
N LEU A 56 34.86 5.14 -7.66
CA LEU A 56 34.03 4.01 -7.21
C LEU A 56 33.39 4.26 -5.82
N ALA A 57 34.09 4.95 -4.93
CA ALA A 57 33.54 5.31 -3.61
C ALA A 57 32.40 6.33 -3.74
N ALA A 58 32.54 7.35 -4.59
CA ALA A 58 31.51 8.35 -4.87
C ALA A 58 30.26 7.74 -5.54
N ASP A 59 30.46 6.78 -6.45
CA ASP A 59 29.36 6.03 -7.08
C ASP A 59 28.58 5.21 -6.04
N ARG A 60 29.28 4.57 -5.08
CA ARG A 60 28.63 3.85 -3.97
C ARG A 60 27.87 4.78 -3.04
N GLU A 61 28.41 5.95 -2.72
CA GLU A 61 27.71 6.95 -1.89
C GLU A 61 26.39 7.38 -2.53
N THR A 62 26.43 7.72 -3.82
CA THR A 62 25.24 8.06 -4.61
C THR A 62 24.24 6.91 -4.64
N LEU A 63 24.71 5.68 -4.84
CA LEU A 63 23.85 4.49 -4.90
C LEU A 63 23.09 4.26 -3.59
N TYR A 64 23.79 4.26 -2.44
CA TYR A 64 23.16 3.97 -1.14
C TYR A 64 22.46 5.18 -0.52
N GLY A 65 22.89 6.40 -0.84
CA GLY A 65 22.34 7.63 -0.30
C GLY A 65 21.13 8.18 -1.07
N GLU A 66 21.05 7.94 -2.37
CA GLU A 66 20.02 8.55 -3.23
C GLU A 66 19.20 7.51 -4.00
N ILE A 67 19.85 6.63 -4.76
CA ILE A 67 19.16 5.75 -5.70
C ILE A 67 18.40 4.62 -4.99
N LEU A 68 19.06 3.86 -4.12
CA LEU A 68 18.45 2.71 -3.46
C LEU A 68 17.34 3.07 -2.47
N PRO A 69 17.45 4.14 -1.66
CA PRO A 69 16.34 4.59 -0.81
C PRO A 69 15.05 4.83 -1.60
N GLU A 70 15.13 5.52 -2.73
CA GLU A 70 13.97 5.75 -3.60
C GLU A 70 13.36 4.43 -4.09
N VAL A 71 14.19 3.54 -4.64
CA VAL A 71 13.73 2.23 -5.14
C VAL A 71 13.06 1.42 -4.04
N VAL A 72 13.57 1.49 -2.80
CA VAL A 72 12.98 0.79 -1.65
C VAL A 72 11.60 1.36 -1.31
N HIS A 73 11.44 2.69 -1.24
CA HIS A 73 10.14 3.30 -0.97
C HIS A 73 9.12 3.05 -2.09
N GLU A 74 9.54 3.12 -3.37
CA GLU A 74 8.69 2.77 -4.51
C GLU A 74 8.24 1.31 -4.46
N SER A 75 9.17 0.39 -4.20
CA SER A 75 8.87 -1.04 -4.07
C SER A 75 7.88 -1.29 -2.94
N HIS A 76 8.08 -0.63 -1.79
CA HIS A 76 7.20 -0.76 -0.65
C HIS A 76 5.79 -0.24 -0.93
N ALA A 77 5.65 0.91 -1.59
CA ALA A 77 4.36 1.46 -2.02
C ALA A 77 3.61 0.49 -2.96
N ILE A 78 4.32 -0.11 -3.92
CA ILE A 78 3.75 -1.11 -4.82
C ILE A 78 3.29 -2.34 -4.03
N SER A 79 4.13 -2.88 -3.13
CA SER A 79 3.80 -4.03 -2.29
C SER A 79 2.57 -3.79 -1.42
N CYS A 80 2.45 -2.60 -0.81
CA CYS A 80 1.28 -2.23 0.00
C CYS A 80 -0.02 -2.27 -0.82
N MET A 81 -0.02 -1.72 -2.03
CA MET A 81 -1.22 -1.74 -2.86
C MET A 81 -1.55 -3.12 -3.43
N VAL A 82 -0.54 -3.93 -3.74
CA VAL A 82 -0.78 -5.34 -4.12
C VAL A 82 -1.43 -6.11 -2.97
N PHE A 83 -0.96 -5.89 -1.73
CA PHE A 83 -1.60 -6.45 -0.53
C PHE A 83 -3.06 -5.99 -0.41
N LEU A 84 -3.33 -4.68 -0.52
CA LEU A 84 -4.68 -4.15 -0.41
C LEU A 84 -5.63 -4.74 -1.47
N GLU A 85 -5.18 -4.83 -2.73
CA GLU A 85 -5.98 -5.43 -3.80
C GLU A 85 -6.29 -6.92 -3.56
N ARG A 86 -5.34 -7.65 -2.96
CA ARG A 86 -5.58 -9.03 -2.53
C ARG A 86 -6.63 -9.08 -1.43
N VAL A 87 -6.48 -8.28 -0.37
CA VAL A 87 -7.46 -8.22 0.73
C VAL A 87 -8.86 -7.90 0.20
N CYS A 88 -9.01 -6.88 -0.65
CA CYS A 88 -10.30 -6.54 -1.25
C CYS A 88 -10.91 -7.72 -2.04
N ARG A 89 -10.09 -8.45 -2.80
CA ARG A 89 -10.55 -9.58 -3.61
C ARG A 89 -10.99 -10.76 -2.76
N ASP A 90 -10.17 -11.13 -1.79
CA ASP A 90 -10.42 -12.26 -0.90
C ASP A 90 -11.62 -11.96 0.00
N PHE A 91 -11.71 -10.75 0.56
CA PHE A 91 -12.86 -10.29 1.34
C PHE A 91 -14.18 -10.41 0.56
N VAL A 92 -14.21 -9.98 -0.70
CA VAL A 92 -15.44 -10.09 -1.51
C VAL A 92 -15.74 -11.53 -1.88
N LYS A 93 -14.73 -12.38 -2.07
CA LYS A 93 -14.93 -13.82 -2.28
C LYS A 93 -15.58 -14.46 -1.05
N GLU A 94 -15.14 -14.10 0.16
CA GLU A 94 -15.76 -14.59 1.39
C GLU A 94 -17.17 -14.03 1.61
N LEU A 95 -17.42 -12.77 1.24
CA LEU A 95 -18.79 -12.23 1.21
C LEU A 95 -19.69 -12.98 0.24
N ALA A 96 -19.21 -13.28 -0.97
CA ALA A 96 -19.96 -14.05 -1.95
C ALA A 96 -20.26 -15.47 -1.45
N PHE A 97 -19.39 -16.03 -0.59
CA PHE A 97 -19.63 -17.31 0.05
C PHE A 97 -20.67 -17.21 1.19
N ALA A 98 -20.63 -16.12 1.96
CA ALA A 98 -21.54 -15.87 3.08
C ALA A 98 -22.96 -15.42 2.65
N LEU A 99 -23.09 -14.85 1.44
CA LEU A 99 -24.34 -14.33 0.91
C LEU A 99 -24.91 -15.21 -0.20
N PRO A 100 -26.25 -15.28 -0.37
CA PRO A 100 -26.88 -16.00 -1.47
C PRO A 100 -26.78 -15.24 -2.82
N SER A 101 -25.64 -14.60 -3.11
CA SER A 101 -25.42 -13.83 -4.34
C SER A 101 -24.69 -14.66 -5.39
N LYS A 102 -25.10 -14.53 -6.67
CA LYS A 102 -24.37 -15.09 -7.82
C LYS A 102 -23.40 -14.09 -8.46
N LEU A 103 -23.40 -12.83 -8.00
CA LEU A 103 -22.55 -11.79 -8.56
C LEU A 103 -21.14 -11.89 -7.99
N THR A 104 -20.16 -11.69 -8.87
CA THR A 104 -18.73 -11.67 -8.58
C THR A 104 -18.16 -10.27 -8.83
N LEU A 105 -16.94 -9.99 -8.34
CA LEU A 105 -16.25 -8.73 -8.65
C LEU A 105 -16.05 -8.48 -10.15
N ASN A 106 -16.00 -9.53 -10.97
CA ASN A 106 -15.79 -9.37 -12.40
C ASN A 106 -17.06 -8.93 -13.15
N ASP A 107 -18.22 -9.04 -12.51
CA ASP A 107 -19.50 -8.60 -13.05
C ASP A 107 -19.74 -7.09 -12.83
N LEU A 108 -18.87 -6.44 -12.05
CA LEU A 108 -18.95 -5.01 -11.74
C LEU A 108 -17.97 -4.22 -12.61
N SER A 109 -18.37 -3.03 -13.04
CA SER A 109 -17.50 -2.09 -13.76
C SER A 109 -16.69 -1.22 -12.80
N GLY A 110 -15.50 -0.79 -13.24
CA GLY A 110 -14.62 0.12 -12.50
C GLY A 110 -13.31 -0.51 -12.06
N THR A 111 -12.51 0.29 -11.35
CA THR A 111 -11.25 -0.11 -10.71
C THR A 111 -11.48 -1.15 -9.61
N VAL A 112 -10.42 -1.79 -9.10
CA VAL A 112 -10.53 -2.79 -8.02
C VAL A 112 -11.24 -2.20 -6.80
N LEU A 113 -10.90 -0.99 -6.37
CA LEU A 113 -11.52 -0.34 -5.21
C LEU A 113 -12.98 0.07 -5.46
N GLU A 114 -13.32 0.55 -6.66
CA GLU A 114 -14.71 0.90 -7.00
C GLU A 114 -15.61 -0.33 -7.03
N ARG A 115 -15.11 -1.43 -7.61
CA ARG A 115 -15.82 -2.72 -7.64
C ARG A 115 -15.97 -3.28 -6.23
N PHE A 116 -14.90 -3.24 -5.42
CA PHE A 116 -14.94 -3.62 -4.01
C PHE A 116 -16.01 -2.84 -3.24
N ARG A 117 -15.99 -1.52 -3.35
CA ARG A 117 -16.94 -0.63 -2.68
C ARG A 117 -18.38 -0.95 -3.09
N THR A 118 -18.60 -1.03 -4.40
CA THR A 118 -19.92 -1.34 -4.97
C THR A 118 -20.45 -2.68 -4.47
N TYR A 119 -19.59 -3.69 -4.42
CA TYR A 119 -19.97 -5.00 -3.92
C TYR A 119 -20.42 -4.93 -2.45
N CYS A 120 -19.60 -4.30 -1.61
CA CYS A 120 -19.87 -4.25 -0.18
C CYS A 120 -21.10 -3.39 0.16
N GLU A 121 -21.18 -2.17 -0.37
CA GLU A 121 -22.28 -1.25 -0.05
C GLU A 121 -23.60 -1.71 -0.69
N LYS A 122 -23.60 -2.10 -1.97
CA LYS A 122 -24.86 -2.35 -2.70
C LYS A 122 -25.32 -3.80 -2.68
N LEU A 123 -24.40 -4.75 -2.64
CA LEU A 123 -24.74 -6.19 -2.70
C LEU A 123 -24.72 -6.84 -1.32
N ALA A 124 -23.74 -6.49 -0.49
CA ALA A 124 -23.62 -7.04 0.86
C ALA A 124 -24.32 -6.20 1.95
N ALA A 125 -24.76 -4.98 1.60
CA ALA A 125 -25.30 -4.01 2.55
C ALA A 125 -24.38 -3.81 3.77
N LEU A 126 -23.08 -3.75 3.51
CA LEU A 126 -22.07 -3.42 4.50
C LEU A 126 -21.84 -1.91 4.52
N GLU A 127 -21.91 -1.35 5.71
CA GLU A 127 -21.55 0.04 5.99
C GLU A 127 -20.18 0.04 6.68
N PHE A 128 -19.10 0.19 5.91
CA PHE A 128 -17.79 0.46 6.52
C PHE A 128 -17.70 1.93 6.89
N ASN A 129 -17.31 2.19 8.14
CA ASN A 129 -17.18 3.53 8.72
C ASN A 129 -15.90 4.24 8.23
N LEU A 130 -15.74 4.37 6.91
CA LEU A 130 -14.69 5.17 6.30
C LEU A 130 -15.25 6.54 5.91
N SER A 131 -14.59 7.59 6.41
CA SER A 131 -14.88 8.95 5.99
C SER A 131 -14.58 9.16 4.50
N PRO A 132 -15.22 10.15 3.84
CA PRO A 132 -14.87 10.53 2.47
C PRO A 132 -13.38 10.84 2.29
N ASP A 133 -12.71 11.37 3.30
CA ASP A 133 -11.30 11.71 3.26
C ASP A 133 -10.37 10.49 3.34
N GLU A 134 -10.73 9.48 4.15
CA GLU A 134 -10.02 8.21 4.15
C GLU A 134 -10.15 7.49 2.82
N TRP A 135 -11.35 7.50 2.23
CA TRP A 135 -11.57 6.92 0.91
C TRP A 135 -10.71 7.61 -0.17
N GLN A 136 -10.70 8.94 -0.18
CA GLN A 136 -9.85 9.72 -1.09
C GLN A 136 -8.36 9.46 -0.86
N THR A 137 -7.95 9.19 0.39
CA THR A 137 -6.56 8.84 0.71
C THR A 137 -6.19 7.50 0.07
N VAL A 138 -7.03 6.47 0.20
CA VAL A 138 -6.79 5.17 -0.46
C VAL A 138 -6.73 5.33 -1.99
N GLN A 139 -7.62 6.14 -2.57
CA GLN A 139 -7.61 6.43 -4.01
C GLN A 139 -6.34 7.14 -4.47
N GLY A 140 -5.83 8.10 -3.70
CA GLY A 140 -4.58 8.79 -4.02
C GLY A 140 -3.35 7.87 -3.90
N LEU A 141 -3.31 6.99 -2.91
CA LEU A 141 -2.27 5.96 -2.79
C LEU A 141 -2.31 4.97 -3.97
N LEU A 142 -3.50 4.58 -4.45
CA LEU A 142 -3.64 3.78 -5.65
C LEU A 142 -3.14 4.52 -6.90
N ALA A 143 -3.48 5.80 -7.04
CA ALA A 143 -3.04 6.64 -8.14
C ALA A 143 -1.51 6.81 -8.17
N ILE A 144 -0.88 7.01 -7.01
CA ILE A 144 0.58 7.03 -6.87
C ILE A 144 1.18 5.72 -7.36
N ARG A 145 0.68 4.56 -6.89
CA ARG A 145 1.17 3.27 -7.35
C ARG A 145 1.01 3.09 -8.86
N ASN A 146 -0.12 3.48 -9.43
CA ASN A 146 -0.34 3.42 -10.87
C ASN A 146 0.69 4.25 -11.63
N ALA A 147 1.01 5.46 -11.14
CA ALA A 147 2.04 6.31 -11.74
C ALA A 147 3.43 5.66 -11.66
N LEU A 148 3.80 5.07 -10.52
CA LEU A 148 5.08 4.34 -10.37
C LEU A 148 5.20 3.21 -11.39
N VAL A 149 4.15 2.38 -11.52
CA VAL A 149 4.17 1.19 -12.39
C VAL A 149 4.10 1.55 -13.88
N HIS A 150 3.28 2.52 -14.26
CA HIS A 150 2.97 2.78 -15.68
C HIS A 150 3.74 3.95 -16.29
N THR A 151 4.23 4.87 -15.47
CA THR A 151 4.89 6.10 -15.95
C THR A 151 6.25 6.31 -15.30
N SER A 152 6.75 5.32 -14.56
CA SER A 152 7.98 5.44 -13.76
C SER A 152 7.94 6.67 -12.85
N GLY A 153 6.78 6.94 -12.26
CA GLY A 153 6.55 8.06 -11.35
C GLY A 153 6.37 9.44 -12.02
N LEU A 154 6.40 9.56 -13.35
CA LEU A 154 6.17 10.84 -14.05
C LEU A 154 4.70 11.27 -14.00
N ILE A 155 4.42 12.35 -13.27
CA ILE A 155 3.04 12.80 -12.99
C ILE A 155 2.33 13.29 -14.25
N GLU A 156 3.03 13.99 -15.14
CA GLU A 156 2.46 14.56 -16.37
C GLU A 156 1.89 13.49 -17.31
N ASN A 157 2.43 12.27 -17.24
CA ASN A 157 1.98 11.15 -18.06
C ASN A 157 0.91 10.29 -17.37
N SER A 158 0.60 10.57 -16.11
CA SER A 158 -0.37 9.80 -15.34
C SER A 158 -1.80 10.21 -15.67
N ARG A 159 -2.66 9.21 -15.93
CA ARG A 159 -4.12 9.42 -16.06
C ARG A 159 -4.75 9.94 -14.77
N ASP A 160 -4.10 9.69 -13.64
CA ASP A 160 -4.57 10.06 -12.31
C ASP A 160 -3.89 11.35 -11.79
N LYS A 161 -3.26 12.16 -12.66
CA LYS A 161 -2.52 13.39 -12.30
C LYS A 161 -3.23 14.25 -11.26
N ARG A 162 -4.49 14.61 -11.51
CA ARG A 162 -5.27 15.48 -10.61
C ARG A 162 -5.48 14.85 -9.23
N THR A 163 -5.71 13.54 -9.17
CA THR A 163 -5.86 12.81 -7.91
C THR A 163 -4.56 12.83 -7.12
N ILE A 164 -3.42 12.64 -7.80
CA ILE A 164 -2.08 12.69 -7.20
C ILE A 164 -1.78 14.10 -6.66
N GLU A 165 -2.07 15.15 -7.43
CA GLU A 165 -1.83 16.54 -7.01
C GLU A 165 -2.65 16.91 -5.76
N VAL A 166 -3.93 16.55 -5.72
CA VAL A 166 -4.79 16.76 -4.55
C VAL A 166 -4.28 15.97 -3.34
N PHE A 167 -3.84 14.73 -3.56
CA PHE A 167 -3.26 13.90 -2.52
C PHE A 167 -2.00 14.53 -1.90
N ILE A 168 -1.06 14.98 -2.74
CA ILE A 168 0.19 15.61 -2.30
C ILE A 168 -0.09 16.92 -1.55
N GLN A 169 -1.05 17.73 -2.02
CA GLN A 169 -1.45 18.96 -1.32
C GLN A 169 -1.98 18.69 0.08
N ARG A 170 -2.72 17.60 0.26
CA ARG A 170 -3.32 17.20 1.53
C ARG A 170 -2.28 16.63 2.49
N HIS A 171 -1.51 15.65 2.03
CA HIS A 171 -0.66 14.83 2.90
C HIS A 171 0.80 15.28 2.96
N ARG A 172 1.19 16.22 2.09
CA ARG A 172 2.56 16.75 1.98
C ARG A 172 3.62 15.68 1.65
N THR A 173 3.17 14.57 1.08
CA THR A 173 4.00 13.45 0.63
C THR A 173 3.25 12.68 -0.47
N PRO A 174 3.93 12.07 -1.46
CA PRO A 174 5.35 12.20 -1.78
C PRO A 174 5.74 13.59 -2.29
N GLU A 175 7.03 13.84 -2.46
CA GLU A 175 7.55 15.04 -3.10
C GLU A 175 7.51 14.90 -4.63
N VAL A 176 7.64 16.02 -5.34
CA VAL A 176 7.77 16.04 -6.81
C VAL A 176 9.09 16.72 -7.18
N VAL A 177 10.01 15.95 -7.76
CA VAL A 177 11.31 16.43 -8.22
C VAL A 177 11.39 16.18 -9.73
N ASP A 178 11.64 17.22 -10.51
CA ASP A 178 11.68 17.16 -11.98
C ASP A 178 10.45 16.48 -12.61
N GLY A 179 9.26 16.72 -12.05
CA GLY A 179 7.99 16.16 -12.50
C GLY A 179 7.78 14.68 -12.15
N ARG A 180 8.71 14.07 -11.40
CA ARG A 180 8.65 12.69 -10.92
C ARG A 180 8.33 12.64 -9.43
N LEU A 181 7.55 11.64 -9.03
CA LEU A 181 7.27 11.33 -7.63
C LEU A 181 8.55 10.85 -6.93
N ARG A 182 8.89 11.47 -5.80
CA ARG A 182 9.96 11.04 -4.90
C ARG A 182 9.36 10.60 -3.58
N LEU A 183 9.31 9.29 -3.36
CA LEU A 183 8.73 8.70 -2.16
C LEU A 183 9.76 8.69 -1.03
N SER A 184 9.26 8.83 0.19
CA SER A 184 10.07 8.85 1.41
C SER A 184 9.44 7.98 2.49
N ARG A 185 10.09 7.91 3.66
CA ARG A 185 9.56 7.22 4.84
C ARG A 185 8.15 7.69 5.19
N ALA A 186 7.90 8.99 5.13
CA ALA A 186 6.58 9.55 5.39
C ALA A 186 5.52 9.01 4.42
N THR A 187 5.87 8.77 3.15
CA THR A 187 4.95 8.12 2.21
C THR A 187 4.69 6.66 2.60
N SER A 188 5.75 5.91 2.91
CA SER A 188 5.66 4.51 3.33
C SER A 188 4.80 4.32 4.58
N GLU A 189 5.00 5.17 5.60
CA GLU A 189 4.19 5.18 6.82
C GLU A 189 2.72 5.46 6.52
N LEU A 190 2.44 6.44 5.64
CA LEU A 190 1.08 6.76 5.23
C LEU A 190 0.40 5.61 4.49
N TYR A 191 1.13 4.83 3.68
CA TYR A 191 0.61 3.60 3.08
C TYR A 191 0.18 2.62 4.18
N ILE A 192 1.08 2.27 5.09
CA ILE A 192 0.81 1.26 6.12
C ILE A 192 -0.35 1.69 7.03
N ASP A 193 -0.36 2.94 7.48
CA ASP A 193 -1.41 3.46 8.35
C ASP A 193 -2.78 3.48 7.65
N THR A 194 -2.79 3.79 6.34
CA THR A 194 -4.02 3.77 5.55
C THR A 194 -4.50 2.34 5.33
N LEU A 195 -3.59 1.39 5.07
CA LEU A 195 -3.91 -0.03 4.98
C LEU A 195 -4.55 -0.53 6.28
N ALA A 196 -3.93 -0.27 7.42
CA ALA A 196 -4.43 -0.70 8.73
C ALA A 196 -5.84 -0.17 9.02
N ARG A 197 -6.06 1.14 8.85
CA ARG A 197 -7.40 1.74 9.05
C ARG A 197 -8.43 1.16 8.08
N PHE A 198 -8.04 0.97 6.82
CA PHE A 198 -8.93 0.42 5.81
C PHE A 198 -9.33 -1.03 6.13
N THR A 199 -8.35 -1.89 6.43
CA THR A 199 -8.61 -3.30 6.75
C THR A 199 -9.44 -3.44 8.02
N GLU A 200 -9.11 -2.70 9.07
CA GLU A 200 -9.90 -2.64 10.29
C GLU A 200 -11.34 -2.26 10.01
N ALA A 201 -11.57 -1.17 9.24
CA ALA A 201 -12.92 -0.70 8.94
C ALA A 201 -13.77 -1.72 8.18
N ILE A 202 -13.19 -2.41 7.17
CA ILE A 202 -13.95 -3.38 6.37
C ILE A 202 -14.23 -4.67 7.15
N PHE A 203 -13.27 -5.15 7.96
CA PHE A 203 -13.46 -6.37 8.74
C PHE A 203 -14.41 -6.14 9.90
N ASN A 204 -14.33 -5.00 10.60
CA ASN A 204 -15.29 -4.64 11.63
C ASN A 204 -16.72 -4.59 11.07
N ALA A 205 -16.91 -3.98 9.89
CA ALA A 205 -18.22 -3.97 9.24
C ALA A 205 -18.74 -5.40 8.93
N ALA A 206 -17.86 -6.32 8.49
CA ALA A 206 -18.24 -7.71 8.28
C ALA A 206 -18.58 -8.44 9.58
N LEU A 207 -17.81 -8.23 10.65
CA LEU A 207 -18.04 -8.85 11.95
C LEU A 207 -19.34 -8.36 12.60
N ASP A 208 -19.66 -7.07 12.45
CA ASP A 208 -20.95 -6.50 12.89
C ASP A 208 -22.12 -7.11 12.10
N ARG A 209 -21.92 -7.35 10.80
CA ARG A 209 -22.93 -7.95 9.93
C ARG A 209 -23.16 -9.45 10.19
N PHE A 210 -22.11 -10.14 10.60
CA PHE A 210 -22.09 -11.59 10.85
C PHE A 210 -21.58 -11.88 12.27
N PRO A 211 -22.32 -11.51 13.32
CA PRO A 211 -21.85 -11.67 14.69
C PRO A 211 -21.66 -13.15 15.05
N ARG A 212 -20.74 -13.41 15.98
CA ARG A 212 -20.64 -14.72 16.65
C ARG A 212 -21.95 -14.92 17.39
N GLU A 213 -22.72 -15.94 17.05
CA GLU A 213 -24.00 -16.26 17.69
C GLU A 213 -23.88 -16.09 19.23
N ALA A 214 -24.84 -15.38 19.83
CA ALA A 214 -24.88 -15.11 21.27
C ALA A 214 -25.26 -16.36 22.08
#